data_AF-G0MHM4-F1
#
_entry.id   AF-G0MHM4-F1
#
_cell.length_a   1.000
_cell.length_b   1.000
_cell.length_c   1.000
_cell.angle_alpha   90.00
_cell.angle_beta   90.00
_cell.angle_gamma   90.00
#
_symmetry.space_group_name_H-M   'P 1'
#
loop_
_entity.id
_entity.type
_entity.pdbx_description
1 polymer ?
#
loop_
_entity_poly.entity_id
_entity_poly.type
_entity_poly.pdbx_seq_one_letter_code
_entity_poly.pdbx_strand_id
1 'polypeptide(L)'
;MKVFQKKQHLDMKVIKVAPMEEVVDLRRKIYIMNAETFLKTRNEHAILVGQVLDKITDNASAEMKEKIASIRRKGAYYSARGEQNFVRYNKNIVELNNALRQILVTLQTEN
;
A
#
# COMPACT_ATOMS: atom_id res chain seq x y z
N MET A 1 47.56 -43.68 -32.87
CA MET A 1 46.40 -42.79 -32.58
C MET A 1 46.55 -42.24 -31.17
N LYS A 2 46.74 -40.92 -31.00
CA LYS A 2 46.74 -40.25 -29.69
C LYS A 2 45.34 -39.72 -29.41
N VAL A 3 44.67 -40.25 -28.39
CA VAL A 3 43.36 -39.76 -27.93
C VAL A 3 43.62 -38.65 -26.91
N PHE A 4 43.38 -37.40 -27.29
CA PHE A 4 43.40 -36.27 -26.35
C PHE A 4 42.06 -36.21 -25.61
N GLN A 5 42.05 -36.57 -24.32
CA GLN A 5 40.91 -36.31 -23.44
C GLN A 5 40.94 -34.85 -22.98
N LYS A 6 39.97 -34.07 -23.48
CA LYS A 6 39.73 -32.69 -23.05
C LYS A 6 39.00 -32.72 -21.70
N LYS A 7 39.73 -32.58 -20.59
CA LYS A 7 39.12 -32.33 -19.26
C LYS A 7 38.42 -30.97 -19.30
N GLN A 8 37.10 -30.96 -19.25
CA GLN A 8 36.35 -29.74 -18.96
C GLN A 8 36.45 -29.47 -17.45
N HIS A 9 37.14 -28.41 -17.08
CA HIS A 9 37.06 -27.85 -15.73
C HIS A 9 35.70 -27.14 -15.63
N LEU A 10 34.76 -27.71 -14.86
CA LEU A 10 33.61 -26.95 -14.38
C LEU A 10 34.08 -26.11 -13.19
N ASP A 11 34.31 -24.83 -13.42
CA ASP A 11 34.46 -23.84 -12.35
C ASP A 11 33.11 -23.69 -11.66
N MET A 12 32.97 -24.37 -10.52
CA MET A 12 31.80 -24.25 -9.65
C MET A 12 31.83 -22.84 -9.03
N LYS A 13 31.08 -21.90 -9.62
CA LYS A 13 30.83 -20.59 -9.00
C LYS A 13 30.15 -20.81 -7.65
N VAL A 14 30.90 -20.65 -6.56
CA VAL A 14 30.34 -20.65 -5.21
C VAL A 14 29.42 -19.44 -5.10
N ILE A 15 28.11 -19.66 -5.22
CA ILE A 15 27.10 -18.65 -4.93
C ILE A 15 27.17 -18.45 -3.42
N LYS A 16 27.73 -17.32 -2.97
CA LYS A 16 27.64 -16.90 -1.57
C LYS A 16 26.18 -16.54 -1.31
N VAL A 17 25.43 -17.50 -0.77
CA VAL A 17 24.07 -17.27 -0.29
C VAL A 17 24.18 -16.67 1.11
N ALA A 18 23.44 -15.59 1.36
CA ALA A 18 23.37 -15.00 2.70
C ALA A 18 22.90 -16.05 3.72
N PRO A 19 23.45 -16.06 4.95
CA PRO A 19 23.01 -16.98 5.98
C PRO A 19 21.51 -16.78 6.27
N MET A 20 20.81 -17.88 6.55
CA MET A 20 19.34 -17.90 6.69
C MET A 20 18.83 -16.92 7.77
N GLU A 21 19.61 -16.68 8.83
CA GLU A 21 19.29 -15.72 9.89
C GLU A 21 19.19 -14.27 9.34
N GLU A 22 20.14 -13.84 8.51
CA GLU A 22 20.11 -12.51 7.87
C GLU A 22 18.88 -12.36 6.95
N VAL A 23 18.48 -13.42 6.25
CA VAL A 23 17.28 -13.41 5.39
C VAL A 23 16.00 -13.30 6.22
N VAL A 24 15.93 -13.95 7.38
CA VAL A 24 14.79 -13.86 8.31
C VAL A 24 14.66 -12.45 8.87
N ASP A 25 15.78 -11.83 9.26
CA ASP A 25 15.81 -10.44 9.75
C ASP A 25 15.36 -9.44 8.68
N LEU A 26 15.81 -9.60 7.43
CA LEU A 26 15.37 -8.77 6.31
C LEU A 26 13.86 -8.91 6.05
N ARG A 27 13.32 -10.14 6.08
CA ARG A 27 11.88 -10.38 5.91
C ARG A 27 11.07 -9.72 7.02
N ARG A 28 11.53 -9.83 8.27
CA ARG A 28 10.89 -9.17 9.42
C ARG A 28 10.92 -7.65 9.27
N LYS A 29 12.05 -7.08 8.86
CA LYS A 29 12.18 -5.63 8.61
C LYS A 29 11.22 -5.16 7.51
N ILE A 30 11.12 -5.89 6.40
CA ILE A 30 10.18 -5.58 5.31
C ILE A 30 8.72 -5.62 5.81
N TYR A 31 8.37 -6.62 6.60
CA TYR A 31 7.03 -6.72 7.18
C TYR A 31 6.69 -5.52 8.07
N ILE A 32 7.62 -5.11 8.96
CA ILE A 32 7.45 -3.95 9.83
C ILE A 32 7.28 -2.66 8.99
N MET A 33 8.16 -2.43 8.01
CA MET A 33 8.07 -1.23 7.14
C MET A 33 6.73 -1.18 6.37
N ASN A 34 6.24 -2.32 5.90
CA ASN A 34 4.94 -2.39 5.22
C ASN A 34 3.78 -2.11 6.17
N ALA A 35 3.85 -2.61 7.42
CA ALA A 35 2.86 -2.34 8.45
C ALA A 35 2.82 -0.86 8.82
N GLU A 36 3.98 -0.23 9.05
CA GLU A 36 4.10 1.20 9.36
C GLU A 36 3.56 2.07 8.23
N THR A 37 3.92 1.76 6.98
CA THR A 37 3.40 2.45 5.79
C THR A 37 1.88 2.35 5.73
N PHE A 38 1.34 1.16 5.92
CA PHE A 38 -0.10 0.93 5.96
C PHE A 38 -0.81 1.74 7.05
N LEU A 39 -0.27 1.75 8.27
CA LEU A 39 -0.82 2.52 9.39
C LEU A 39 -0.82 4.03 9.08
N LYS A 40 0.26 4.55 8.50
CA LYS A 40 0.35 5.96 8.10
C LYS A 40 -0.72 6.30 7.06
N THR A 41 -0.85 5.50 6.02
CA THR A 41 -1.84 5.70 4.95
C THR A 41 -3.28 5.58 5.47
N ARG A 42 -3.54 4.65 6.40
CA ARG A 42 -4.82 4.52 7.09
C ARG A 42 -5.16 5.76 7.91
N ASN A 43 -4.21 6.27 8.68
CA ASN A 43 -4.44 7.46 9.49
C ASN A 43 -4.71 8.69 8.61
N GLU A 44 -3.97 8.83 7.51
CA GLU A 44 -4.26 9.85 6.50
C GLU A 44 -5.68 9.72 5.93
N HIS A 45 -6.15 8.50 5.66
CA HIS A 45 -7.51 8.28 5.19
C HIS A 45 -8.56 8.83 6.15
N ALA A 46 -8.40 8.55 7.45
CA ALA A 46 -9.31 9.05 8.48
C ALA A 46 -9.32 10.59 8.54
N ILE A 47 -8.15 11.22 8.43
CA ILE A 47 -8.00 12.68 8.40
C ILE A 47 -8.72 13.27 7.18
N LEU A 48 -8.49 12.71 5.98
CA LEU A 48 -9.11 13.18 4.74
C LEU A 48 -10.64 13.04 4.78
N VAL A 49 -11.15 11.94 5.33
CA VAL A 49 -12.60 11.77 5.55
C VAL A 49 -13.14 12.86 6.46
N GLY A 50 -12.48 13.15 7.58
CA GLY A 50 -12.87 14.24 8.49
C GLY A 50 -12.93 15.58 7.76
N GLN A 51 -11.88 15.94 7.03
CA GLN A 51 -11.82 17.19 6.26
C GLN A 51 -12.93 17.32 5.21
N VAL A 52 -13.28 16.22 4.53
CA VAL A 52 -14.37 16.22 3.56
C VAL A 52 -15.71 16.42 4.26
N LEU A 53 -15.93 15.74 5.39
CA LEU A 53 -17.17 15.87 6.16
C LEU A 53 -17.33 17.26 6.79
N ASP A 54 -16.23 17.94 7.13
CA ASP A 54 -16.28 19.31 7.64
C ASP A 54 -16.60 20.35 6.55
N LYS A 55 -16.25 20.04 5.29
CA LYS A 55 -16.43 20.94 4.14
C LYS A 55 -17.69 20.69 3.33
N ILE A 56 -18.25 19.48 3.43
CA ILE A 56 -19.47 19.15 2.69
C ILE A 56 -20.64 19.93 3.29
N THR A 57 -21.37 20.66 2.45
CA THR A 57 -22.55 21.41 2.87
C THR A 57 -23.81 20.54 2.74
N ASP A 58 -24.89 20.92 3.44
CA ASP A 58 -26.17 20.23 3.29
C ASP A 58 -26.74 20.30 1.87
N ASN A 59 -26.31 21.29 1.08
CA ASN A 59 -26.71 21.48 -0.31
C ASN A 59 -25.93 20.60 -1.30
N ALA A 60 -24.90 19.87 -0.86
CA ALA A 60 -24.18 18.95 -1.72
C ALA A 60 -25.13 17.89 -2.30
N SER A 61 -24.92 17.54 -3.58
CA SER A 61 -25.76 16.57 -4.27
C SER A 61 -25.79 15.22 -3.55
N ALA A 62 -26.92 14.52 -3.65
CA ALA A 62 -27.06 13.17 -3.09
C ALA A 62 -25.99 12.21 -3.65
N GLU A 63 -25.62 12.38 -4.92
CA GLU A 63 -24.55 11.61 -5.56
C GLU A 63 -23.19 11.86 -4.90
N MET A 64 -22.83 13.13 -4.63
CA MET A 64 -21.57 13.46 -3.95
C MET A 64 -21.54 12.89 -2.53
N LYS A 65 -22.64 13.03 -1.78
CA LYS A 65 -22.78 12.47 -0.43
C LYS A 65 -22.61 10.95 -0.44
N GLU A 66 -23.24 10.25 -1.37
CA GLU A 66 -23.13 8.79 -1.48
C GLU A 66 -21.73 8.36 -1.92
N LYS A 67 -21.08 9.09 -2.83
CA LYS A 67 -19.69 8.84 -3.23
C LYS A 67 -18.74 8.93 -2.03
N ILE A 68 -18.88 9.96 -1.20
CA ILE A 68 -18.08 10.14 0.02
C ILE A 68 -18.36 9.01 1.02
N ALA A 69 -19.63 8.67 1.24
CA ALA A 69 -20.02 7.58 2.13
C ALA A 69 -19.47 6.22 1.66
N SER A 70 -19.50 5.96 0.35
CA SER A 70 -18.95 4.75 -0.27
C SER A 70 -17.43 4.67 -0.08
N ILE A 71 -16.71 5.77 -0.31
CA ILE A 71 -15.26 5.85 -0.06
C ILE A 71 -14.95 5.56 1.41
N ARG A 72 -15.67 6.19 2.35
CA ARG A 72 -15.51 5.95 3.80
C ARG A 72 -15.72 4.49 4.17
N ARG A 73 -16.80 3.86 3.68
CA ARG A 73 -17.09 2.44 3.96
C ARG A 73 -16.00 1.52 3.41
N LYS A 74 -15.51 1.76 2.19
CA LYS A 74 -14.41 0.99 1.60
C LYS A 74 -13.11 1.17 2.39
N GLY A 75 -12.80 2.39 2.82
CA GLY A 75 -11.64 2.69 3.64
C GLY A 75 -11.67 1.96 4.98
N ALA A 76 -12.82 1.95 5.66
CA ALA A 76 -13.01 1.18 6.90
C ALA A 76 -12.80 -0.33 6.66
N TYR A 77 -13.34 -0.87 5.58
CA TYR A 77 -13.15 -2.28 5.20
C TYR A 77 -11.66 -2.62 4.97
N TYR A 78 -10.94 -1.82 4.19
CA TYR A 78 -9.51 -2.06 3.94
C TYR A 78 -8.65 -1.88 5.20
N SER A 79 -9.04 -0.94 6.07
CA SER A 79 -8.39 -0.72 7.36
C SER A 79 -8.47 -1.95 8.26
N ALA A 80 -9.65 -2.57 8.34
CA ALA A 80 -9.89 -3.76 9.15
C ALA A 80 -9.21 -5.03 8.58
N ARG A 81 -9.13 -5.16 7.25
CA ARG A 81 -8.52 -6.32 6.59
C ARG A 81 -7.00 -6.19 6.39
N GLY A 82 -6.44 -5.01 6.61
CA GLY A 82 -5.04 -4.68 6.36
C GLY A 82 -4.04 -5.59 7.03
N GLU A 83 -4.35 -6.08 8.24
CA GLU A 83 -3.50 -6.97 9.03
C GLU A 83 -3.16 -8.29 8.31
N GLN A 84 -4.02 -8.73 7.40
CA GLN A 84 -3.82 -9.94 6.61
C GLN A 84 -2.95 -9.70 5.37
N ASN A 85 -2.90 -8.45 4.87
CA ASN A 85 -2.12 -8.09 3.68
C ASN A 85 -1.89 -6.58 3.57
N PHE A 86 -0.86 -6.07 4.26
CA PHE A 86 -0.55 -4.64 4.29
C PHE A 86 -0.35 -4.06 2.88
N VAL A 87 0.41 -4.75 2.03
CA VAL A 87 0.78 -4.23 0.70
C VAL A 87 -0.45 -4.03 -0.18
N ARG A 88 -1.33 -5.04 -0.25
CA ARG A 88 -2.55 -4.98 -1.06
C ARG A 88 -3.49 -3.89 -0.57
N TYR A 89 -3.77 -3.87 0.73
CA TYR A 89 -4.74 -2.93 1.27
C TYR A 89 -4.20 -1.50 1.35
N ASN A 90 -2.89 -1.32 1.52
CA ASN A 90 -2.25 -0.01 1.44
C ASN A 90 -2.51 0.65 0.08
N LYS A 91 -2.27 -0.08 -1.03
CA LYS A 91 -2.52 0.43 -2.39
C LYS A 91 -3.97 0.90 -2.54
N ASN A 92 -4.93 0.10 -2.09
CA ASN A 92 -6.34 0.46 -2.21
C ASN A 92 -6.70 1.70 -1.36
N ILE A 93 -6.14 1.85 -0.16
CA ILE A 93 -6.38 3.05 0.66
C ILE A 93 -5.72 4.28 0.01
N VAL A 94 -4.54 4.17 -0.61
CA VAL A 94 -3.94 5.27 -1.37
C VAL A 94 -4.87 5.76 -2.49
N GLU A 95 -5.48 4.84 -3.23
CA GLU A 95 -6.46 5.19 -4.27
C GLU A 95 -7.67 5.94 -3.70
N LEU A 96 -8.19 5.50 -2.54
CA LEU A 96 -9.26 6.21 -1.84
C LEU A 96 -8.82 7.59 -1.34
N ASN A 97 -7.60 7.73 -0.81
CA ASN A 97 -7.06 9.01 -0.36
C ASN A 97 -6.94 9.99 -1.52
N ASN A 98 -6.49 9.52 -2.69
CA ASN A 98 -6.44 10.34 -3.89
C ASN A 98 -7.83 10.82 -4.31
N ALA A 99 -8.85 9.95 -4.25
CA ALA A 99 -10.23 10.34 -4.54
C ALA A 99 -10.76 11.39 -3.55
N LEU A 100 -10.47 11.26 -2.25
CA LEU A 100 -10.84 12.26 -1.24
C LEU A 100 -10.15 13.60 -1.48
N ARG A 101 -8.86 13.61 -1.84
CA ARG A 101 -8.15 14.85 -2.19
C ARG A 101 -8.79 15.56 -3.37
N GLN A 102 -9.19 14.83 -4.41
CA GLN A 102 -9.90 15.43 -5.55
C GLN A 102 -11.24 16.04 -5.13
N ILE A 103 -12.00 15.34 -4.28
CA ILE A 103 -13.24 15.88 -3.71
C ILE A 103 -12.98 17.16 -2.90
N LEU A 104 -11.94 17.18 -2.06
CA LEU A 104 -11.57 18.37 -1.30
C LEU A 104 -11.24 19.57 -2.20
N VAL A 105 -10.53 19.34 -3.31
CA VAL A 105 -10.23 20.39 -4.30
C VAL A 105 -11.53 20.92 -4.92
N THR A 106 -12.46 20.04 -5.32
CA THR A 106 -13.77 20.45 -5.85
C THR A 106 -14.57 21.29 -4.84
N LEU A 107 -14.61 20.86 -3.58
CA LEU A 107 -15.29 21.60 -2.52
C LEU A 107 -14.62 22.95 -2.18
N GLN A 108 -13.32 23.11 -2.44
CA GLN A 108 -12.63 24.40 -2.29
C GLN A 108 -12.96 25.37 -3.42
N THR A 109 -13.23 24.89 -4.64
CA THR A 109 -13.55 25.73 -5.79
C THR A 109 -15.01 26.19 -5.83
N GLU A 110 -15.89 25.51 -5.10
CA GLU A 110 -17.34 25.81 -5.03
C GLU A 110 -17.72 26.79 -3.91
N ASN A 111 -16.79 27.13 -3.01
CA ASN A 111 -16.94 28.16 -1.97
C ASN A 111 -16.24 29.46 -2.37
#